data_AF-A0A355H6G7-F1
#
_entry.id   AF-A0A355H6G7-F1
#
_cell.length_a   1.000
_cell.length_b   1.000
_cell.length_c   1.000
_cell.angle_alpha   90.00
_cell.angle_beta   90.00
_cell.angle_gamma   90.00
#
_symmetry.space_group_name_H-M   'P 1'
#
loop_
_entity.id
_entity.type
_entity.pdbx_description
1 polymer ?
#
loop_
_entity_poly.entity_id
_entity_poly.type
_entity_poly.pdbx_seq_one_letter_code
_entity_poly.pdbx_strand_id
1 'polypeptide(L)' 'MITARVTSKGQVTIPKEIRERLGVHPGEDVGFEERDNLLVISKVVTKSPFDKWVGRLKHLEGQRSDDLVREARGHDNSR' A
#
# COMPACT_ATOMS: atom_id res chain seq x y z
N MET A 1 -9.87 12.33 23.38
CA MET A 1 -8.40 12.22 23.21
C MET A 1 -8.01 10.82 23.65
N ILE A 2 -7.35 10.03 22.80
CA ILE A 2 -6.87 8.69 23.17
C ILE A 2 -5.43 8.84 23.65
N THR A 3 -5.12 8.32 24.84
CA THR A 3 -3.79 8.39 25.42
C THR A 3 -3.17 7.00 25.46
N ALA A 4 -1.86 6.91 25.18
CA ALA A 4 -1.09 5.69 25.34
C ALA A 4 0.12 5.98 26.25
N ARG A 5 0.55 4.97 27.01
CA ARG A 5 1.71 5.07 27.90
C ARG A 5 2.97 4.63 27.15
N VAL A 6 4.04 5.41 27.30
CA VAL A 6 5.38 5.00 26.86
C VAL A 6 5.93 3.99 27.87
N THR A 7 6.40 2.84 27.38
CA THR A 7 7.01 1.80 28.21
C THR A 7 8.43 2.19 28.63
N SER A 8 9.03 1.46 29.57
CA SER A 8 10.43 1.67 29.99
C SER A 8 11.44 1.51 28.85
N LYS A 9 11.06 0.80 27.78
CA LYS A 9 11.87 0.61 26.57
C LYS A 9 11.64 1.71 25.52
N GLY A 10 10.88 2.75 25.84
CA GLY A 10 10.56 3.83 24.90
C GLY A 10 9.51 3.47 23.84
N GLN A 11 8.77 2.37 24.00
CA GLN A 11 7.75 1.97 23.03
C GLN A 11 6.39 2.56 23.40
N VAL A 12 5.59 2.93 22.39
CA VAL A 12 4.18 3.28 22.56
C VAL A 12 3.32 2.30 21.76
N THR A 13 2.24 1.82 22.38
CA THR A 13 1.29 0.96 21.67
C THR A 13 0.27 1.82 20.93
N ILE A 14 0.12 1.60 19.63
CA ILE A 14 -0.95 2.22 18.84
C ILE A 14 -2.29 1.61 19.27
N PRO A 15 -3.24 2.37 19.84
CA PRO A 15 -4.53 1.85 20.30
C PRO A 15 -5.30 1.15 19.18
N LYS A 16 -6.07 0.10 19.51
CA LYS A 16 -6.78 -0.75 18.54
C LYS A 16 -7.63 0.07 17.56
N GLU A 17 -8.40 1.02 18.10
CA GLU A 17 -9.27 1.89 17.31
C GLU A 17 -8.49 2.73 16.26
N ILE A 18 -7.29 3.19 16.60
CA ILE A 18 -6.43 3.93 15.66
C ILE A 18 -5.86 2.99 14.60
N ARG A 19 -5.42 1.78 14.98
CA ARG A 19 -4.92 0.78 14.01
C ARG A 19 -5.97 0.40 12.98
N GLU A 20 -7.21 0.18 13.42
CA GLU A 20 -8.31 -0.19 12.53
C GLU A 20 -8.66 0.94 11.56
N ARG A 21 -8.73 2.19 12.05
CA ARG A 21 -9.01 3.35 11.19
C ARG A 21 -7.90 3.62 10.17
N LEU A 22 -6.64 3.37 10.53
CA LEU A 22 -5.48 3.60 9.67
C LEU A 22 -5.07 2.36 8.84
N GLY A 23 -5.73 1.21 9.06
CA GLY A 23 -5.38 -0.05 8.39
C GLY A 23 -3.93 -0.49 8.66
N VAL A 24 -3.45 -0.31 9.90
CA VAL A 24 -2.11 -0.72 10.34
C VAL A 24 -2.18 -2.11 10.97
N HIS A 25 -1.41 -3.04 10.41
CA HIS A 25 -1.37 -4.44 10.83
C HIS A 25 -0.07 -4.78 11.57
N PRO A 26 -0.08 -5.80 12.44
CA PRO A 26 1.15 -6.30 13.06
C PRO A 26 2.19 -6.68 12.01
N GLY A 27 3.44 -6.21 12.19
CA GLY A 27 4.54 -6.47 11.26
C GLY A 27 4.68 -5.46 10.12
N GLU A 28 3.77 -4.48 10.00
CA GLU A 28 3.95 -3.36 9.08
C GLU A 28 4.86 -2.27 9.68
N ASP A 29 5.64 -1.62 8.82
CA ASP A 29 6.44 -0.46 9.18
C ASP A 29 5.59 0.82 9.21
N VAL A 30 5.93 1.73 10.13
CA VAL A 30 5.36 3.07 10.22
C VAL A 30 6.48 4.12 10.18
N GLY A 31 6.21 5.22 9.49
CA GLY A 31 7.12 6.36 9.41
C GLY A 31 6.91 7.29 10.60
N PHE A 32 8.00 7.88 11.08
CA PHE A 32 8.00 8.88 12.13
C PHE A 32 8.58 10.18 11.57
N GLU A 33 7.89 11.29 11.81
CA GLU A 33 8.34 12.62 11.41
C GLU A 33 8.01 13.62 12.53
N GLU A 34 8.91 14.58 12.76
CA GLU A 34 8.67 15.69 13.67
C GLU A 34 8.21 16.91 12.86
N ARG A 35 7.05 17.49 13.21
CA ARG A 35 6.52 18.71 12.60
C ARG A 35 5.94 19.62 13.66
N ASP A 36 6.40 20.86 13.72
CA ASP A 36 5.84 21.87 14.63
C ASP A 36 5.71 21.38 16.08
N ASN A 37 6.74 20.70 16.59
CA ASN A 37 6.77 20.11 17.92
C ASN A 37 5.70 19.00 18.16
N LEU A 38 5.25 18.36 17.07
CA LEU A 38 4.38 17.19 17.05
C LEU A 38 5.11 15.98 16.46
N LEU A 39 4.89 14.82 17.05
CA LEU A 39 5.29 13.54 16.46
C LEU A 39 4.17 13.05 15.53
N VAL A 40 4.43 13.03 14.24
CA VAL A 40 3.53 12.51 13.21
C VAL A 40 3.93 11.07 12.88
N ILE A 41 2.96 10.17 12.96
CA ILE A 41 3.13 8.76 12.59
C ILE A 41 2.27 8.49 11.35
N SER A 42 2.88 7.95 10.31
CA SER A 42 2.20 7.61 9.05
C SER A 42 2.44 6.16 8.67
N LYS A 43 1.44 5.51 8.04
CA LYS A 43 1.65 4.20 7.42
C LYS A 43 2.72 4.30 6.33
N VAL A 44 3.71 3.41 6.34
CA VAL A 44 4.64 3.30 5.21
C VAL A 44 3.93 2.53 4.11
N VAL A 45 3.62 3.23 3.01
CA VAL A 45 3.18 2.56 1.78
C VAL A 45 4.44 2.07 1.09
N THR A 46 4.75 0.79 1.24
CA THR A 46 5.77 0.15 0.40
C THR A 46 5.32 0.27 -1.05
N LYS A 47 6.23 0.72 -1.93
CA LYS A 47 5.95 0.76 -3.37
C LYS A 47 5.45 -0.61 -3.80
N SER A 48 4.29 -0.66 -4.42
CA SER A 48 3.77 -1.91 -4.95
C SER A 48 4.78 -2.46 -5.96
N PRO A 49 5.05 -3.78 -5.96
CA PRO A 49 5.80 -4.40 -7.06
C PRO A 49 5.22 -4.07 -8.44
N PHE A 50 3.94 -3.66 -8.48
CA PHE A 50 3.24 -3.23 -9.67
C PHE A 50 3.43 -1.75 -10.04
N ASP A 51 3.95 -0.90 -9.15
CA ASP A 51 4.13 0.53 -9.42
C ASP A 51 5.01 0.77 -10.65
N LYS A 52 6.01 -0.09 -10.89
CA LYS A 52 6.89 -0.01 -12.08
C LYS A 52 6.16 -0.29 -13.41
N TRP A 53 5.00 -0.94 -13.35
CA TRP A 53 4.19 -1.31 -14.50
C TRP A 53 3.04 -0.32 -14.76
N VAL A 54 2.67 0.48 -13.76
CA VAL A 54 1.66 1.53 -13.91
C VAL A 54 2.08 2.46 -15.07
N GLY A 55 1.22 2.58 -16.07
CA GLY A 55 1.44 3.42 -17.25
C GLY A 55 2.35 2.85 -18.34
N ARG A 56 2.83 1.59 -18.25
CA ARG A 56 3.67 0.97 -19.30
C ARG A 56 2.89 0.56 -20.57
N LEU A 57 1.58 0.36 -20.48
CA LEU A 57 0.73 -0.12 -21.58
C LEU A 57 -0.07 1.00 -22.28
N LYS A 58 0.42 2.25 -22.23
CA LYS A 58 -0.27 3.40 -22.87
C LYS A 58 -0.49 3.22 -24.38
N HIS A 59 0.38 2.48 -25.07
CA HIS A 59 0.22 2.18 -26.49
C HIS A 59 -0.94 1.22 -26.80
N LEU A 60 -1.55 0.60 -25.77
CA LEU A 60 -2.73 -0.26 -25.87
C LEU A 60 -3.98 0.42 -25.29
N GLU A 61 -3.95 1.74 -25.11
CA GLU A 61 -5.10 2.50 -24.62
C GLU A 61 -6.32 2.29 -25.53
N GLY A 62 -7.49 2.06 -24.91
CA GLY A 62 -8.73 1.73 -25.62
C GLY A 62 -8.95 0.25 -25.91
N GLN A 63 -7.94 -0.61 -25.74
CA GLN A 63 -8.10 -2.06 -25.87
C GLN A 63 -8.53 -2.68 -24.55
N ARG A 64 -9.46 -3.65 -24.61
CA ARG A 64 -9.90 -4.36 -23.40
C ARG A 64 -8.84 -5.37 -22.98
N SER A 65 -8.55 -5.42 -21.68
CA SER A 65 -7.57 -6.35 -21.12
C SER A 65 -7.92 -7.82 -21.43
N ASP A 66 -9.21 -8.18 -21.43
CA ASP A 66 -9.66 -9.54 -21.73
C ASP A 66 -9.29 -9.98 -23.15
N ASP A 67 -9.37 -9.06 -24.12
CA ASP A 67 -9.09 -9.34 -25.52
C ASP A 67 -7.57 -9.53 -25.73
N LEU A 68 -6.76 -8.66 -25.12
CA LEU A 68 -5.29 -8.77 -25.11
C LEU A 68 -4.81 -10.09 -24.50
N VAL A 69 -5.40 -10.49 -23.36
CA VAL A 69 -5.05 -11.75 -22.69
C VAL A 69 -5.50 -12.96 -23.51
N ARG A 70 -6.66 -12.89 -24.16
CA ARG A 70 -7.16 -13.96 -25.04
C ARG A 70 -6.25 -14.16 -26.25
N GLU A 71 -5.85 -13.08 -26.91
CA GLU A 71 -4.92 -13.09 -28.04
C GLU A 71 -3.54 -13.64 -27.64
N ALA A 72 -2.95 -13.11 -26.56
CA ALA A 72 -1.63 -13.53 -26.09
C ALA A 72 -1.56 -15.01 -25.66
N ARG A 73 -2.69 -15.61 -25.26
CA ARG A 73 -2.80 -17.03 -24.88
C ARG A 73 -2.97 -17.97 -26.08
N GLY A 74 -3.05 -17.45 -27.31
CA GLY A 74 -3.00 -18.25 -28.53
C GLY A 74 -4.24 -19.11 -28.82
N HIS A 75 -5.39 -18.81 -28.22
CA HIS A 75 -6.66 -19.44 -28.59
C HIS A 75 -7.20 -18.84 -29.90
N ASP A 76 -6.50 -19.10 -31.01
CA ASP A 76 -7.05 -19.07 -32.38
C ASP A 76 -6.17 -19.80 -33.42
N ASN A 77 -5.31 -20.73 -33.00
CA ASN A 77 -4.61 -21.66 -33.91
C ASN A 77 -5.32 -23.02 -34.01
N SER A 78 -6.66 -23.02 -34.05
CA SER A 78 -7.43 -24.17 -34.50
C SER A 78 -7.73 -24.01 -35.99
N ARG A 79 -6.71 -24.26 -36.82
CA ARG A 79 -6.87 -24.60 -38.23
C ARG A 79 -6.14 -25.90 -38.50
#